data_AF-A0A9X2MQ22-F1
#
_entry.id   AF-A0A9X2MQ22-F1
#
_cell.length_a   1.000
_cell.length_b   1.000
_cell.length_c   1.000
_cell.angle_alpha   90.00
_cell.angle_beta   90.00
_cell.angle_gamma   90.00
#
_symmetry.space_group_name_H-M   'P 1'
#
loop_
_entity.id
_entity.type
_entity.pdbx_description
1 polymer ?
#
loop_
_entity_poly.entity_id
_entity_poly.type
_entity_poly.pdbx_seq_one_letter_code
_entity_poly.pdbx_strand_id
1 'polypeptide(L)'
;MPLIDSLTRIRTAAAILFAFLIALLLLRLPVLAEESPPAPDDVHSLLEKSLSVVEIDKEISRIAIEKEALLETMSVKEQDLASQELAIDGKREQAGDVLRSYYMGERDMLYLSLLSADSWSKLFTIWDYIDIILTQDKHTLNAYIGQYRKLQDEYTALEDKQAELLALEEKLKIQRDRVIALESQLEGELAGRSDADRIRLLMEELTSFWEKKGLTEVRSYFQALSKAMGELPGWIQNNKDMMETKGFQYTIRVPEDKLNEFLREQDERFNYFSFKFEDGKITAYGKRDDIEISVSGHYSLIEEPKNGIMFHVDELVFNGFTLPDTTRAALEEEFDLGFYPGLITSFLKANSVTVKDGELTIKLSVSL
;
A
#
# COMPACT_ATOMS: atom_id res chain seq x y z
N MET A 1 87.08 62.53 -9.48
CA MET A 1 85.81 62.77 -10.19
C MET A 1 84.91 61.53 -10.01
N PRO A 2 84.02 61.48 -8.99
CA PRO A 2 83.10 60.36 -8.81
C PRO A 2 81.65 60.88 -8.67
N LEU A 3 80.90 61.00 -9.76
CA LEU A 3 79.49 61.43 -9.72
C LEU A 3 78.56 60.61 -10.63
N ILE A 4 79.01 59.48 -11.18
CA ILE A 4 78.24 58.69 -12.15
C ILE A 4 77.60 57.43 -11.52
N ASP A 5 78.08 56.95 -10.36
CA ASP A 5 77.60 55.70 -9.74
C ASP A 5 76.33 55.82 -8.88
N SER A 6 75.88 57.04 -8.53
CA SER A 6 74.69 57.23 -7.69
C SER A 6 73.38 57.18 -8.49
N LEU A 7 73.41 57.55 -9.78
CA LEU A 7 72.22 57.63 -10.62
C LEU A 7 71.71 56.25 -11.09
N THR A 8 72.61 55.28 -11.26
CA THR A 8 72.24 53.92 -11.66
C THR A 8 71.58 53.15 -10.51
N ARG A 9 72.08 53.32 -9.27
CA ARG A 9 71.48 52.70 -8.07
C ARG A 9 70.07 53.22 -7.74
N ILE A 10 69.83 54.51 -7.96
CA ILE A 10 68.50 55.12 -7.74
C ILE A 10 67.50 54.62 -8.79
N ARG A 11 67.92 54.44 -10.05
CA ARG A 11 67.08 53.90 -11.12
C ARG A 11 66.72 52.42 -10.91
N THR A 12 67.66 51.60 -10.43
CA THR A 12 67.37 50.20 -10.10
C THR A 12 66.48 50.08 -8.87
N ALA A 13 66.67 50.93 -7.86
CA ALA A 13 65.81 50.94 -6.68
C ALA A 13 64.36 51.35 -7.02
N ALA A 14 64.18 52.36 -7.87
CA ALA A 14 62.86 52.79 -8.33
C ALA A 14 62.16 51.70 -9.18
N ALA A 15 62.90 50.98 -10.01
CA ALA A 15 62.35 49.88 -10.80
C ALA A 15 61.89 48.69 -9.94
N ILE A 16 62.64 48.36 -8.89
CA ILE A 16 62.28 47.29 -7.94
C ILE A 16 61.04 47.69 -7.13
N LEU A 17 60.95 48.95 -6.70
CA LEU A 17 59.82 49.45 -5.92
C LEU A 17 58.54 49.53 -6.77
N PHE A 18 58.66 49.88 -8.05
CA PHE A 18 57.55 49.86 -9.00
C PHE A 18 57.09 48.44 -9.35
N ALA A 19 58.02 47.48 -9.50
CA ALA A 19 57.70 46.08 -9.69
C ALA A 19 57.00 45.47 -8.46
N PHE A 20 57.41 45.88 -7.25
CA PHE A 20 56.77 45.44 -6.01
C PHE A 20 55.35 46.05 -5.85
N LEU A 21 55.15 47.30 -6.28
CA LEU A 21 53.84 47.95 -6.28
C LEU A 21 52.87 47.30 -7.27
N ILE A 22 53.35 46.90 -8.46
CA ILE A 22 52.56 46.16 -9.45
C ILE A 22 52.22 44.75 -8.96
N ALA A 23 53.16 44.05 -8.31
CA ALA A 23 52.90 42.76 -7.69
C ALA A 23 51.86 42.85 -6.57
N LEU A 24 51.90 43.92 -5.76
CA LEU A 24 50.89 44.17 -4.72
C LEU A 24 49.51 44.54 -5.29
N LEU A 25 49.47 45.18 -6.46
CA LEU A 25 48.22 45.53 -7.17
C LEU A 25 47.58 44.30 -7.82
N LEU A 26 48.38 43.35 -8.33
CA LEU A 26 47.91 42.08 -8.90
C LEU A 26 47.35 41.13 -7.84
N LEU A 27 47.81 41.22 -6.59
CA LEU A 27 47.26 40.50 -5.43
C LEU A 27 45.91 41.04 -4.92
N ARG A 28 45.42 42.17 -5.47
CA ARG A 28 44.15 42.83 -5.09
C ARG A 28 43.06 42.71 -6.16
N LEU A 29 43.29 41.98 -7.25
CA LEU A 29 42.21 41.65 -8.17
C LEU A 29 41.28 40.66 -7.43
N PRO A 30 39.97 40.95 -7.30
CA PRO A 30 39.03 39.92 -6.93
C PRO A 30 39.14 38.87 -8.03
N VAL A 31 39.67 37.71 -7.68
CA VAL A 31 39.45 36.50 -8.47
C VAL A 31 37.92 36.46 -8.66
N LEU A 32 37.46 36.61 -9.90
CA LEU A 32 36.13 36.11 -10.26
C LEU A 32 36.23 34.62 -9.95
N ALA A 33 35.80 34.26 -8.74
CA ALA A 33 35.44 32.90 -8.43
C ALA A 33 34.27 32.62 -9.37
N GLU A 34 34.56 31.96 -10.48
CA GLU A 34 33.56 31.25 -11.23
C GLU A 34 32.88 30.34 -10.20
N GLU A 35 31.62 30.62 -9.89
CA GLU A 35 30.82 29.83 -8.96
C GLU A 35 30.98 28.38 -9.38
N SER A 36 31.65 27.58 -8.53
CA SER A 36 31.71 26.16 -8.74
C SER A 36 30.26 25.69 -8.84
N PRO A 37 29.87 25.00 -9.93
CA PRO A 37 28.51 24.49 -10.03
C PRO A 37 28.21 23.72 -8.74
N PRO A 38 27.03 23.92 -8.13
CA PRO A 38 26.66 23.18 -6.95
C PRO A 38 26.82 21.69 -7.21
N ALA A 39 27.26 20.95 -6.20
CA ALA A 39 27.51 19.53 -6.35
C ALA A 39 26.25 18.86 -6.96
N PRO A 40 26.38 18.05 -8.01
CA PRO A 40 25.23 17.46 -8.71
C PRO A 40 24.30 16.66 -7.78
N ASP A 41 24.85 16.09 -6.71
CA ASP A 41 24.11 15.34 -5.70
C ASP A 41 23.12 16.23 -4.90
N ASP A 42 23.41 17.52 -4.75
CA ASP A 42 22.60 18.46 -3.98
C ASP A 42 21.32 18.84 -4.75
N VAL A 43 21.44 19.10 -6.06
CA VAL A 43 20.31 19.39 -6.95
C VAL A 43 19.42 18.17 -7.15
N HIS A 44 20.02 16.98 -7.28
CA HIS A 44 19.26 15.73 -7.42
C HIS A 44 18.39 15.45 -6.18
N SER A 45 18.96 15.61 -4.98
CA SER A 45 18.20 15.43 -3.73
C SER A 45 17.03 16.41 -3.58
N LEU A 46 17.20 17.64 -4.05
CA LEU A 46 16.15 18.67 -4.05
C LEU A 46 14.99 18.27 -4.98
N LEU A 47 15.30 17.72 -6.15
CA LEU A 47 14.30 17.24 -7.10
C LEU A 47 13.55 16.03 -6.55
N GLU A 48 14.23 15.07 -5.92
CA GLU A 48 13.58 13.93 -5.24
C GLU A 48 12.63 14.38 -4.13
N LYS A 49 13.04 15.37 -3.31
CA LYS A 49 12.18 15.95 -2.27
C LYS A 49 10.95 16.64 -2.86
N SER A 50 11.10 17.39 -3.96
CA SER A 50 9.96 18.04 -4.62
C SER A 50 8.94 17.03 -5.15
N LEU A 51 9.42 15.92 -5.72
CA LEU A 51 8.57 14.84 -6.20
C LEU A 51 7.85 14.16 -5.03
N SER A 52 8.57 13.98 -3.92
CA SER A 52 8.01 13.43 -2.68
C SER A 52 6.87 14.29 -2.12
N VAL A 53 7.01 15.63 -2.11
CA VAL A 53 5.96 16.55 -1.67
C VAL A 53 4.69 16.35 -2.47
N VAL A 54 4.78 16.38 -3.80
CA VAL A 54 3.60 16.27 -4.68
C VAL A 54 2.90 14.93 -4.54
N GLU A 55 3.66 13.84 -4.41
CA GLU A 55 3.08 12.51 -4.23
C GLU A 55 2.45 12.32 -2.85
N ILE A 56 3.01 12.92 -1.79
CA ILE A 56 2.38 12.92 -0.46
C ILE A 56 1.09 13.77 -0.47
N ASP A 57 1.06 14.90 -1.17
CA ASP A 57 -0.15 15.73 -1.29
C ASP A 57 -1.29 15.00 -2.02
N LYS A 58 -0.97 14.21 -3.05
CA LYS A 58 -1.95 13.32 -3.68
C LYS A 58 -2.46 12.28 -2.72
N GLU A 59 -1.57 11.70 -1.91
CA GLU A 59 -1.95 10.72 -0.89
C GLU A 59 -2.87 11.34 0.17
N ILE A 60 -2.58 12.56 0.64
CA ILE A 60 -3.44 13.31 1.55
C ILE A 60 -4.83 13.52 0.92
N SER A 61 -4.87 13.89 -0.36
CA SER A 61 -6.14 14.10 -1.07
C SER A 61 -6.93 12.80 -1.22
N ARG A 62 -6.24 11.69 -1.52
CA ARG A 62 -6.83 10.35 -1.62
C ARG A 62 -7.43 9.91 -0.28
N ILE A 63 -6.66 9.98 0.80
CA ILE A 63 -7.14 9.61 2.15
C ILE A 63 -8.27 10.52 2.60
N ALA A 64 -8.27 11.80 2.23
CA ALA A 64 -9.37 12.71 2.56
C ALA A 64 -10.69 12.31 1.87
N ILE A 65 -10.63 11.84 0.62
CA ILE A 65 -11.80 11.31 -0.10
C ILE A 65 -12.28 10.01 0.55
N GLU A 66 -11.35 9.11 0.89
CA GLU A 66 -11.67 7.85 1.58
C GLU A 66 -12.35 8.10 2.93
N LYS A 67 -11.83 9.05 3.71
CA LYS A 67 -12.44 9.51 4.96
C LYS A 67 -13.88 9.99 4.75
N GLU A 68 -14.13 10.82 3.73
CA GLU A 68 -15.47 11.34 3.46
C GLU A 68 -16.43 10.21 3.07
N ALA A 69 -15.99 9.27 2.23
CA ALA A 69 -16.78 8.11 1.85
C ALA A 69 -17.10 7.19 3.05
N LEU A 70 -16.14 7.03 3.97
CA LEU A 70 -16.33 6.26 5.20
C LEU A 70 -17.35 6.95 6.11
N LEU A 71 -17.26 8.27 6.28
CA LEU A 71 -18.23 9.06 7.06
C LEU A 71 -19.65 8.97 6.50
N GLU A 72 -19.80 9.07 5.17
CA GLU A 72 -21.10 8.90 4.52
C GLU A 72 -21.66 7.50 4.78
N THR A 73 -20.83 6.48 4.61
CA THR A 73 -21.21 5.08 4.86
C THR A 73 -21.62 4.85 6.32
N MET A 74 -20.89 5.43 7.28
CA MET A 74 -21.21 5.35 8.70
C MET A 74 -22.54 6.05 8.99
N SER A 75 -22.77 7.25 8.44
CA SER A 75 -24.01 7.98 8.67
C SER A 75 -25.25 7.24 8.15
N VAL A 76 -25.16 6.63 6.95
CA VAL A 76 -26.23 5.78 6.42
C VAL A 76 -26.45 4.57 7.33
N LYS A 77 -25.36 3.93 7.78
CA LYS A 77 -25.44 2.75 8.65
C LYS A 77 -26.05 3.06 10.01
N GLU A 78 -25.76 4.22 10.59
CA GLU A 78 -26.37 4.69 11.83
C GLU A 78 -27.88 4.91 11.69
N GLN A 79 -28.33 5.48 10.56
CA GLN A 79 -29.76 5.64 10.27
C GLN A 79 -30.46 4.29 10.11
N ASP A 80 -29.82 3.36 9.39
CA ASP A 80 -30.33 2.00 9.23
C ASP A 80 -30.44 1.29 10.58
N LEU A 81 -29.41 1.38 11.44
CA LEU A 81 -29.40 0.82 12.79
C LEU A 81 -30.54 1.38 13.65
N ALA A 82 -30.75 2.70 13.64
CA ALA A 82 -31.86 3.33 14.36
C ALA A 82 -33.23 2.81 13.88
N SER A 83 -33.39 2.58 12.57
CA SER A 83 -34.63 2.02 12.03
C SER A 83 -34.83 0.55 12.42
N GLN A 84 -33.75 -0.24 12.46
CA GLN A 84 -33.79 -1.64 12.88
C GLN A 84 -34.10 -1.77 14.37
N GLU A 85 -33.57 -0.88 15.21
CA GLU A 85 -33.85 -0.84 16.65
C GLU A 85 -35.35 -0.64 16.91
N LEU A 86 -35.97 0.32 16.20
CA LEU A 86 -37.42 0.54 16.27
C LEU A 86 -38.23 -0.67 15.80
N ALA A 87 -37.78 -1.38 14.76
CA ALA A 87 -38.44 -2.58 14.27
C ALA A 87 -38.33 -3.76 15.27
N ILE A 88 -37.20 -3.84 15.99
CA ILE A 88 -36.94 -4.87 17.00
C ILE A 88 -37.80 -4.64 18.24
N ASP A 89 -38.10 -3.40 18.62
CA ASP A 89 -38.93 -3.11 19.79
C ASP A 89 -40.31 -3.79 19.75
N GLY A 90 -40.98 -3.79 18.60
CA GLY A 90 -42.25 -4.51 18.42
C GLY A 90 -42.10 -6.03 18.51
N LYS A 91 -40.94 -6.58 18.09
CA LYS A 91 -40.63 -8.01 18.23
C LYS A 91 -40.24 -8.38 19.65
N ARG A 92 -39.63 -7.46 20.39
CA ARG A 92 -39.32 -7.61 21.81
C ARG A 92 -40.58 -7.76 22.64
N GLU A 93 -41.59 -6.95 22.36
CA GLU A 93 -42.89 -7.04 23.04
C GLU A 93 -43.56 -8.40 22.78
N GLN A 94 -43.65 -8.82 21.51
CA GLN A 94 -44.20 -10.12 21.12
C GLN A 94 -43.46 -11.30 21.78
N ALA A 95 -42.12 -11.26 21.77
CA ALA A 95 -41.30 -12.27 22.45
C ALA A 95 -41.52 -12.26 23.97
N GLY A 96 -41.68 -11.08 24.57
CA GLY A 96 -41.97 -10.90 25.99
C GLY A 96 -43.33 -11.46 26.41
N ASP A 97 -44.36 -11.30 25.58
CA ASP A 97 -45.69 -11.90 25.80
C ASP A 97 -45.62 -13.41 25.77
N VAL A 98 -44.91 -13.98 24.79
CA VAL A 98 -44.66 -15.43 24.72
C VAL A 98 -43.99 -15.89 26.02
N LEU A 99 -42.87 -15.28 26.43
CA LEU A 99 -42.18 -15.65 27.68
C LEU A 99 -43.05 -15.52 28.92
N ARG A 100 -43.85 -14.44 29.03
CA ARG A 100 -44.81 -14.27 30.13
C ARG A 100 -45.86 -15.37 30.15
N SER A 101 -46.39 -15.79 29.00
CA SER A 101 -47.39 -16.85 28.93
C SER A 101 -46.87 -18.20 29.45
N TYR A 102 -45.58 -18.51 29.21
CA TYR A 102 -44.91 -19.68 29.80
C TYR A 102 -44.66 -19.48 31.29
N TYR A 103 -44.18 -18.30 31.70
CA TYR A 103 -43.85 -18.02 33.11
C TYR A 103 -45.07 -18.00 34.02
N MET A 104 -46.18 -17.42 33.57
CA MET A 104 -47.44 -17.35 34.32
C MET A 104 -48.24 -18.66 34.29
N GLY A 105 -47.76 -19.67 33.56
CA GLY A 105 -48.42 -20.98 33.45
C GLY A 105 -49.67 -20.98 32.56
N GLU A 106 -49.90 -19.95 31.74
CA GLU A 106 -51.02 -19.93 30.77
C GLU A 106 -50.87 -21.06 29.74
N ARG A 107 -49.63 -21.39 29.38
CA ARG A 107 -49.31 -22.52 28.50
C ARG A 107 -49.50 -23.88 29.17
N ASP A 108 -49.52 -23.96 30.51
CA ASP A 108 -49.75 -25.22 31.24
C ASP A 108 -51.20 -25.70 31.07
N MET A 109 -52.14 -24.77 30.90
CA MET A 109 -53.55 -25.08 30.60
C MET A 109 -53.72 -25.84 29.29
N LEU A 110 -52.81 -25.66 28.32
CA LEU A 110 -52.82 -26.40 27.06
C LEU A 110 -52.51 -27.87 27.30
N TYR A 111 -51.50 -28.18 28.11
CA TYR A 111 -51.17 -29.57 28.45
C TYR A 111 -52.25 -30.23 29.32
N LEU A 112 -52.87 -29.47 30.23
CA LEU A 112 -54.02 -29.93 31.00
C LEU A 112 -55.23 -30.26 30.10
N SER A 113 -55.41 -29.52 29.00
CA SER A 113 -56.50 -29.77 28.06
C SER A 113 -56.39 -31.13 27.33
N LEU A 114 -55.17 -31.64 27.11
CA LEU A 114 -54.94 -33.00 26.58
C LEU A 114 -55.49 -34.09 27.51
N LEU A 115 -55.37 -33.89 28.82
CA LEU A 115 -55.89 -34.82 29.84
C LEU A 115 -57.43 -34.79 29.95
N SER A 116 -58.07 -33.74 29.41
CA SER A 116 -59.53 -33.54 29.40
C SER A 116 -60.21 -34.01 28.10
N ALA A 117 -59.48 -34.72 27.23
CA ALA A 117 -60.01 -35.17 25.94
C ALA A 117 -60.83 -36.46 26.07
N ASP A 118 -62.14 -36.38 25.83
CA ASP A 118 -63.07 -37.52 25.93
C ASP A 118 -63.11 -38.42 24.66
N SER A 119 -62.37 -38.07 23.61
CA SER A 119 -62.30 -38.85 22.37
C SER A 119 -60.95 -38.70 21.65
N TRP A 120 -60.56 -39.72 20.90
CA TRP A 120 -59.34 -39.72 20.08
C TRP A 120 -59.31 -38.56 19.08
N SER A 121 -60.44 -38.25 18.43
CA SER A 121 -60.55 -37.13 17.49
C SER A 121 -60.24 -35.79 18.18
N LYS A 122 -60.83 -35.53 19.35
CA LYS A 122 -60.58 -34.32 20.14
C LYS A 122 -59.13 -34.23 20.63
N LEU A 123 -58.53 -35.36 21.00
CA LEU A 123 -57.13 -35.42 21.41
C LEU A 123 -56.19 -35.01 20.26
N PHE A 124 -56.36 -35.56 19.06
CA PHE A 124 -55.55 -35.16 17.90
C PHE A 124 -55.75 -33.69 17.52
N THR A 125 -56.98 -33.17 17.60
CA THR A 125 -57.23 -31.75 17.36
C THR A 125 -56.52 -30.84 18.36
N ILE A 126 -56.56 -31.17 19.66
CA ILE A 126 -55.85 -30.39 20.70
C ILE A 126 -54.33 -30.48 20.48
N TRP A 127 -53.82 -31.66 20.12
CA TRP A 127 -52.40 -31.86 19.81
C TRP A 127 -51.94 -30.97 18.65
N ASP A 128 -52.68 -30.94 17.55
CA ASP A 128 -52.37 -30.09 16.39
C ASP A 128 -52.34 -28.60 16.78
N TYR A 129 -53.27 -28.15 17.61
CA TYR A 129 -53.27 -26.77 18.10
C TYR A 129 -52.05 -26.46 18.99
N ILE A 130 -51.65 -27.40 19.85
CA ILE A 130 -50.44 -27.25 20.67
C ILE A 130 -49.21 -27.14 19.78
N ASP A 131 -49.07 -28.01 18.78
CA ASP A 131 -47.93 -27.98 17.86
C ASP A 131 -47.83 -26.65 17.09
N ILE A 132 -48.97 -26.14 16.59
CA ILE A 132 -49.05 -24.84 15.92
C ILE A 132 -48.61 -23.70 16.88
N ILE A 133 -49.12 -23.69 18.11
CA ILE A 133 -48.79 -22.65 19.10
C ILE A 133 -47.30 -22.70 19.46
N LEU A 134 -46.77 -23.88 19.78
CA LEU A 134 -45.35 -24.06 20.13
C LEU A 134 -44.43 -23.66 18.96
N THR A 135 -44.81 -24.01 17.74
CA THR A 135 -44.06 -23.62 16.53
C THR A 135 -44.07 -22.11 16.34
N GLN A 136 -45.21 -21.45 16.53
CA GLN A 136 -45.33 -20.00 16.43
C GLN A 136 -44.56 -19.27 17.53
N ASP A 137 -44.62 -19.76 18.76
CA ASP A 137 -43.87 -19.23 19.91
C ASP A 137 -42.36 -19.33 19.67
N LYS A 138 -41.90 -20.52 19.25
CA LYS A 138 -40.50 -20.76 18.88
C LYS A 138 -40.07 -19.86 17.73
N HIS A 139 -40.89 -19.70 16.69
CA HIS A 139 -40.61 -18.78 15.59
C HIS A 139 -40.48 -17.35 16.10
N THR A 140 -41.38 -16.88 16.97
CA THR A 140 -41.38 -15.51 17.49
C THR A 140 -40.12 -15.23 18.29
N LEU A 141 -39.74 -16.13 19.19
CA LEU A 141 -38.52 -16.02 20.00
C LEU A 141 -37.26 -16.05 19.13
N ASN A 142 -37.17 -17.00 18.20
CA ASN A 142 -36.02 -17.13 17.31
C ASN A 142 -35.86 -15.91 16.38
N ALA A 143 -36.98 -15.36 15.89
CA ALA A 143 -36.96 -14.16 15.07
C ALA A 143 -36.39 -12.96 15.86
N TYR A 144 -36.84 -12.75 17.10
CA TYR A 144 -36.32 -11.70 17.96
C TYR A 144 -34.82 -11.91 18.27
N ILE A 145 -34.41 -13.11 18.69
CA ILE A 145 -33.01 -13.43 19.00
C ILE A 145 -32.11 -13.22 17.78
N GLY A 146 -32.56 -13.67 16.60
CA GLY A 146 -31.81 -13.51 15.36
C GLY A 146 -31.63 -12.04 14.97
N GLN A 147 -32.68 -11.24 15.05
CA GLN A 147 -32.62 -9.80 14.76
C GLN A 147 -31.76 -9.05 15.78
N TYR A 148 -31.87 -9.38 17.07
CA TYR A 148 -31.06 -8.76 18.12
C TYR A 148 -29.56 -9.05 17.95
N ARG A 149 -29.20 -10.30 17.63
CA ARG A 149 -27.81 -10.67 17.34
C ARG A 149 -27.27 -9.91 16.12
N LYS A 150 -28.05 -9.87 15.05
CA LYS A 150 -27.68 -9.12 13.85
C LYS A 150 -27.47 -7.64 14.16
N LEU A 151 -28.34 -7.02 14.96
CA LEU A 151 -28.19 -5.64 15.40
C LEU A 151 -26.87 -5.43 16.16
N GLN A 152 -26.55 -6.36 17.08
CA GLN A 152 -25.29 -6.32 17.84
C GLN A 152 -24.06 -6.44 16.91
N ASP A 153 -24.08 -7.38 15.97
CA ASP A 153 -23.00 -7.54 14.98
C ASP A 153 -22.83 -6.26 14.14
N GLU A 154 -23.93 -5.60 13.77
CA GLU A 154 -23.89 -4.35 13.01
C GLU A 154 -23.34 -3.17 13.83
N TYR A 155 -23.59 -3.12 15.15
CA TYR A 155 -22.95 -2.14 16.04
C TYR A 155 -21.44 -2.38 16.19
N THR A 156 -21.01 -3.63 16.33
CA THR A 156 -19.58 -3.96 16.36
C THR A 156 -18.89 -3.57 15.05
N ALA A 157 -19.51 -3.85 13.91
CA ALA A 157 -18.99 -3.41 12.62
C ALA A 157 -18.93 -1.87 12.48
N LEU A 158 -19.84 -1.13 13.12
CA LEU A 158 -19.79 0.34 13.17
C LEU A 158 -18.65 0.84 14.06
N GLU A 159 -18.39 0.19 15.19
CA GLU A 159 -17.27 0.49 16.09
C GLU A 159 -15.92 0.27 15.39
N ASP A 160 -15.78 -0.83 14.64
CA ASP A 160 -14.59 -1.11 13.83
C ASP A 160 -14.34 0.00 12.79
N LYS A 161 -15.39 0.46 12.11
CA LYS A 161 -15.31 1.59 11.17
C LYS A 161 -14.94 2.90 11.85
N GLN A 162 -15.38 3.11 13.09
CA GLN A 162 -14.98 4.28 13.86
C GLN A 162 -13.50 4.24 14.23
N ALA A 163 -12.97 3.06 14.56
CA ALA A 163 -11.54 2.86 14.77
C ALA A 163 -10.73 3.10 13.48
N GLU A 164 -11.23 2.61 12.34
CA GLU A 164 -10.66 2.88 11.01
C GLU A 164 -10.62 4.39 10.70
N LEU A 165 -11.71 5.11 10.96
CA LEU A 165 -11.78 6.56 10.80
C LEU A 165 -10.71 7.29 11.61
N LEU A 166 -10.53 6.93 12.88
CA LEU A 166 -9.49 7.51 13.74
C LEU A 166 -8.08 7.23 13.20
N ALA A 167 -7.85 6.03 12.67
CA ALA A 167 -6.58 5.68 12.05
C ALA A 167 -6.31 6.51 10.78
N LEU A 168 -7.33 6.73 9.94
CA LEU A 168 -7.23 7.59 8.76
C LEU A 168 -6.96 9.06 9.14
N GLU A 169 -7.58 9.56 10.20
CA GLU A 169 -7.34 10.92 10.70
C GLU A 169 -5.89 11.11 11.18
N GLU A 170 -5.36 10.14 11.92
CA GLU A 170 -3.97 10.19 12.37
C GLU A 170 -3.01 10.07 11.18
N LYS A 171 -3.28 9.18 10.22
CA LYS A 171 -2.50 9.06 8.97
C LYS A 171 -2.46 10.39 8.21
N LEU A 172 -3.61 11.05 8.04
CA LEU A 172 -3.70 12.37 7.39
C LEU A 172 -2.85 13.42 8.09
N LYS A 173 -2.92 13.47 9.43
CA LYS A 173 -2.15 14.42 10.23
C LYS A 173 -0.66 14.20 10.06
N ILE A 174 -0.19 12.96 10.17
CA ILE A 174 1.23 12.60 9.98
C ILE A 174 1.72 13.02 8.60
N GLN A 175 0.95 12.75 7.54
CA GLN A 175 1.35 13.11 6.18
C GLN A 175 1.40 14.63 5.98
N ARG A 176 0.45 15.39 6.54
CA ARG A 176 0.49 16.87 6.50
C ARG A 176 1.72 17.44 7.20
N ASP A 177 2.02 16.94 8.40
CA ASP A 177 3.21 17.38 9.15
C ASP A 177 4.50 17.09 8.35
N ARG A 178 4.54 15.95 7.64
CA ARG A 178 5.65 15.58 6.77
C ARG A 178 5.79 16.51 5.57
N VAL A 179 4.70 16.87 4.90
CA VAL A 179 4.72 17.84 3.78
C VAL A 179 5.28 19.17 4.23
N ILE A 180 4.76 19.73 5.34
CA ILE A 180 5.23 21.01 5.88
C ILE A 180 6.73 20.95 6.21
N ALA A 181 7.20 19.85 6.78
CA ALA A 181 8.62 19.66 7.07
C ALA A 181 9.48 19.61 5.80
N LEU A 182 9.03 18.89 4.76
CA LEU A 182 9.73 18.80 3.49
C LEU A 182 9.75 20.14 2.73
N GLU A 183 8.64 20.86 2.70
CA GLU A 183 8.56 22.20 2.10
C GLU A 183 9.49 23.19 2.81
N SER A 184 9.51 23.18 4.14
CA SER A 184 10.40 24.02 4.94
C SER A 184 11.87 23.69 4.68
N GLN A 185 12.21 22.40 4.56
CA GLN A 185 13.55 21.95 4.19
C GLN A 185 13.92 22.42 2.78
N LEU A 186 13.01 22.28 1.81
CA LEU A 186 13.20 22.71 0.43
C LEU A 186 13.48 24.21 0.35
N GLU A 187 12.64 25.03 1.00
CA GLU A 187 12.80 26.48 1.01
C GLU A 187 14.08 26.90 1.73
N GLY A 188 14.44 26.20 2.82
CA GLY A 188 15.70 26.42 3.53
C GLY A 188 16.94 26.07 2.70
N GLU A 189 16.90 24.99 1.92
CA GLU A 189 17.98 24.58 1.02
C GLU A 189 18.06 25.49 -0.23
N LEU A 190 16.94 26.06 -0.68
CA LEU A 190 16.90 27.04 -1.77
C LEU A 190 17.30 28.45 -1.31
N ALA A 191 17.12 28.78 -0.03
CA ALA A 191 17.39 30.10 0.51
C ALA A 191 18.88 30.47 0.41
N GLY A 192 19.17 31.56 -0.32
CA GLY A 192 20.52 32.06 -0.49
C GLY A 192 21.31 31.40 -1.62
N ARG A 193 20.71 30.50 -2.39
CA ARG A 193 21.29 29.96 -3.64
C ARG A 193 21.10 30.94 -4.79
N SER A 194 22.12 31.10 -5.62
CA SER A 194 22.07 31.91 -6.84
C SER A 194 21.28 31.24 -7.99
N ASP A 195 21.13 29.91 -7.94
CA ASP A 195 20.44 29.10 -8.94
C ASP A 195 19.01 28.66 -8.52
N ALA A 196 18.47 29.20 -7.44
CA ALA A 196 17.19 28.79 -6.86
C ALA A 196 16.03 28.80 -7.87
N ASP A 197 15.91 29.84 -8.69
CA ASP A 197 14.84 29.96 -9.70
C ASP A 197 14.95 28.89 -10.79
N ARG A 198 16.18 28.55 -11.19
CA ARG A 198 16.41 27.46 -12.15
C ARG A 198 16.01 26.12 -11.57
N ILE A 199 16.36 25.87 -10.30
CA ILE A 199 16.01 24.62 -9.63
C ILE A 199 14.50 24.48 -9.49
N ARG A 200 13.78 25.54 -9.14
CA ARG A 200 12.31 25.54 -9.07
C ARG A 200 11.65 25.17 -10.41
N LEU A 201 12.18 25.67 -11.53
CA LEU A 201 11.70 25.29 -12.86
C LEU A 201 11.93 23.79 -13.13
N LEU A 202 13.10 23.25 -12.76
CA LEU A 202 13.39 21.83 -12.91
C LEU A 202 12.47 20.94 -12.05
N MET A 203 12.14 21.38 -10.83
CA MET A 203 11.17 20.71 -9.96
C MET A 203 9.79 20.64 -10.61
N GLU A 204 9.32 21.75 -11.18
CA GLU A 204 8.04 21.81 -11.88
C GLU A 204 8.02 20.92 -13.14
N GLU A 205 9.09 20.96 -13.94
CA GLU A 205 9.22 20.12 -15.13
C GLU A 205 9.25 18.63 -14.79
N LEU A 206 10.05 18.22 -13.80
CA LEU A 206 10.14 16.84 -13.33
C LEU A 206 8.79 16.35 -12.82
N THR A 207 8.14 17.15 -11.97
CA THR A 207 6.82 16.84 -11.42
C THR A 207 5.79 16.68 -12.54
N SER A 208 5.75 17.62 -13.50
CA SER A 208 4.81 17.56 -14.61
C SER A 208 5.06 16.35 -15.52
N PHE A 209 6.32 15.99 -15.73
CA PHE A 209 6.71 14.82 -16.51
C PHE A 209 6.29 13.52 -15.83
N TRP A 210 6.55 13.41 -14.53
CA TRP A 210 6.08 12.29 -13.71
C TRP A 210 4.56 12.14 -13.78
N GLU A 211 3.81 13.22 -13.57
CA GLU A 211 2.35 13.19 -13.54
C GLU A 211 1.72 12.78 -14.87
N LYS A 212 2.20 13.37 -15.97
CA LYS A 212 1.59 13.18 -17.28
C LYS A 212 2.01 11.87 -17.93
N LYS A 213 3.23 11.40 -17.69
CA LYS A 213 3.82 10.25 -18.37
C LYS A 213 4.32 9.18 -17.42
N GLY A 214 5.14 9.55 -16.44
CA GLY A 214 5.79 8.60 -15.54
C GLY A 214 4.81 7.69 -14.80
N LEU A 215 3.82 8.28 -14.12
CA LEU A 215 2.83 7.54 -13.33
C LEU A 215 2.00 6.58 -14.21
N THR A 216 1.55 7.02 -15.38
CA THR A 216 0.79 6.20 -16.32
C THR A 216 1.59 5.00 -16.80
N GLU A 217 2.85 5.20 -17.15
CA GLU A 217 3.73 4.11 -17.58
C GLU A 217 4.04 3.14 -16.44
N VAL A 218 4.40 3.65 -15.25
CA VAL A 218 4.65 2.80 -14.07
C VAL A 218 3.42 1.94 -13.76
N ARG A 219 2.22 2.53 -13.70
CA ARG A 219 0.97 1.78 -13.48
C ARG A 219 0.72 0.75 -14.58
N SER A 220 0.96 1.11 -15.83
CA SER A 220 0.85 0.19 -16.97
C SER A 220 1.75 -1.04 -16.79
N TYR A 221 3.00 -0.87 -16.37
CA TYR A 221 3.92 -1.99 -16.09
C TYR A 221 3.49 -2.83 -14.89
N PHE A 222 3.12 -2.20 -13.77
CA PHE A 222 2.65 -2.93 -12.59
C PHE A 222 1.36 -3.70 -12.88
N GLN A 223 0.45 -3.14 -13.67
CA GLN A 223 -0.76 -3.83 -14.14
C GLN A 223 -0.42 -5.05 -15.00
N ALA A 224 0.52 -4.91 -15.93
CA ALA A 224 1.01 -6.02 -16.75
C ALA A 224 1.61 -7.12 -15.87
N LEU A 225 2.39 -6.72 -14.87
CA LEU A 225 3.09 -7.63 -13.97
C LEU A 225 2.10 -8.37 -13.08
N SER A 226 1.13 -7.68 -12.46
CA SER A 226 0.08 -8.30 -11.67
C SER A 226 -0.71 -9.33 -12.47
N LYS A 227 -1.07 -8.99 -13.72
CA LYS A 227 -1.74 -9.94 -14.63
C LYS A 227 -0.87 -11.16 -14.91
N ALA A 228 0.42 -10.96 -15.21
CA ALA A 228 1.34 -12.06 -15.45
C ALA A 228 1.54 -12.93 -14.20
N MET A 229 1.67 -12.32 -13.02
CA MET A 229 1.79 -13.04 -11.75
C MET A 229 0.55 -13.86 -11.42
N GLY A 230 -0.64 -13.41 -11.82
CA GLY A 230 -1.88 -14.19 -11.73
C GLY A 230 -1.86 -15.48 -12.57
N GLU A 231 -1.14 -15.49 -13.70
CA GLU A 231 -0.99 -16.66 -14.58
C GLU A 231 0.18 -17.59 -14.18
N LEU A 232 1.08 -17.11 -13.30
CA LEU A 232 2.26 -17.86 -12.85
C LEU A 232 1.94 -19.24 -12.25
N PRO A 233 0.90 -19.41 -11.40
CA PRO A 233 0.50 -20.73 -10.91
C PRO A 233 0.23 -21.75 -12.02
N GLY A 234 -0.49 -21.34 -13.08
CA GLY A 234 -0.81 -22.20 -14.23
C GLY A 234 0.42 -22.52 -15.07
N TRP A 235 1.32 -21.55 -15.23
CA TRP A 235 2.58 -21.78 -15.93
C TRP A 235 3.50 -22.77 -15.19
N ILE A 236 3.58 -22.68 -13.86
CA ILE A 236 4.34 -23.66 -13.04
C ILE A 236 3.73 -25.06 -13.14
N GLN A 237 2.40 -25.18 -13.21
CA GLN A 237 1.74 -26.49 -13.42
C GLN A 237 2.13 -27.15 -14.74
N ASN A 238 2.30 -26.35 -15.79
CA ASN A 238 2.68 -26.82 -17.12
C ASN A 238 4.17 -27.17 -17.22
N ASN A 239 5.02 -26.51 -16.42
CA ASN A 239 6.48 -26.73 -16.36
C ASN A 239 6.88 -27.55 -15.13
N LYS A 240 6.57 -28.86 -15.17
CA LYS A 240 6.78 -29.78 -14.04
C LYS A 240 8.24 -29.94 -13.62
N ASP A 241 9.19 -29.60 -14.49
CA ASP A 241 10.63 -29.59 -14.22
C ASP A 241 11.01 -28.58 -13.13
N MET A 242 10.18 -27.56 -12.90
CA MET A 242 10.38 -26.55 -11.86
C MET A 242 9.85 -26.98 -10.48
N MET A 243 9.17 -28.12 -10.40
CA MET A 243 8.54 -28.62 -9.17
C MET A 243 9.15 -29.96 -8.73
N GLU A 244 9.81 -29.94 -7.58
CA GLU A 244 10.25 -31.15 -6.89
C GLU A 244 9.20 -31.59 -5.85
N THR A 245 8.91 -32.90 -5.81
CA THR A 245 8.03 -33.48 -4.79
C THR A 245 8.81 -34.44 -3.89
N LYS A 246 8.76 -34.22 -2.58
CA LYS A 246 9.32 -35.10 -1.54
C LYS A 246 8.24 -35.41 -0.50
N GLY A 247 7.45 -36.45 -0.75
CA GLY A 247 6.32 -36.82 0.12
C GLY A 247 5.23 -35.74 0.12
N PHE A 248 4.92 -35.17 1.29
CA PHE A 248 3.96 -34.07 1.44
C PHE A 248 4.58 -32.67 1.32
N GLN A 249 5.87 -32.59 0.95
CA GLN A 249 6.58 -31.33 0.72
C GLN A 249 6.81 -31.13 -0.77
N TYR A 250 6.47 -29.94 -1.25
CA TYR A 250 6.73 -29.51 -2.62
C TYR A 250 7.74 -28.37 -2.60
N THR A 251 8.69 -28.37 -3.53
CA THR A 251 9.64 -27.27 -3.72
C THR A 251 9.52 -26.78 -5.14
N ILE A 252 9.13 -25.52 -5.31
CA ILE A 252 9.13 -24.84 -6.60
C ILE A 252 10.43 -24.06 -6.70
N ARG A 253 11.13 -24.21 -7.82
CA ARG A 253 12.34 -23.47 -8.16
C ARG A 253 12.10 -22.74 -9.47
N VAL A 254 12.14 -21.41 -9.42
CA VAL A 254 12.00 -20.57 -10.60
C VAL A 254 13.33 -19.86 -10.86
N PRO A 255 14.11 -20.31 -11.87
CA PRO A 255 15.29 -19.59 -12.30
C PRO A 255 14.93 -18.22 -12.89
N GLU A 256 15.80 -17.23 -12.72
CA GLU A 256 15.66 -15.88 -13.27
C GLU A 256 15.38 -15.88 -14.78
N ASP A 257 16.16 -16.65 -15.55
CA ASP A 257 16.02 -16.74 -17.01
C ASP A 257 14.62 -17.20 -17.42
N LYS A 258 14.07 -18.15 -16.65
CA LYS A 258 12.76 -18.75 -16.89
C LYS A 258 11.62 -17.82 -16.50
N LEU A 259 11.78 -17.05 -15.42
CA LEU A 259 10.82 -15.99 -15.09
C LEU A 259 10.81 -14.91 -16.19
N ASN A 260 11.98 -14.47 -16.64
CA ASN A 260 12.07 -13.47 -17.71
C ASN A 260 11.47 -13.97 -19.03
N GLU A 261 11.67 -15.25 -19.38
CA GLU A 261 11.02 -15.89 -20.53
C GLU A 261 9.50 -15.88 -20.39
N PHE A 262 8.99 -16.35 -19.25
CA PHE A 262 7.55 -16.33 -18.93
C PHE A 262 6.94 -14.94 -19.06
N LEU A 263 7.54 -13.92 -18.45
CA LEU A 263 7.00 -12.57 -18.49
C LEU A 263 6.93 -12.03 -19.93
N ARG A 264 7.95 -12.29 -20.75
CA ARG A 264 7.95 -11.91 -22.18
C ARG A 264 6.89 -12.62 -23.00
N GLU A 265 6.53 -13.87 -22.64
CA GLU A 265 5.41 -14.58 -23.26
C GLU A 265 4.05 -13.97 -22.88
N GLN A 266 3.93 -13.42 -21.68
CA GLN A 266 2.67 -12.81 -21.21
C GLN A 266 2.43 -11.42 -21.80
N ASP A 267 3.47 -10.61 -21.96
CA ASP A 267 3.33 -9.24 -22.46
C ASP A 267 4.61 -8.73 -23.16
N GLU A 268 4.44 -8.13 -24.34
CA GLU A 268 5.55 -7.58 -25.14
C GLU A 268 6.31 -6.46 -24.42
N ARG A 269 5.69 -5.78 -23.45
CA ARG A 269 6.32 -4.75 -22.63
C ARG A 269 7.53 -5.28 -21.86
N PHE A 270 7.54 -6.57 -21.51
CA PHE A 270 8.64 -7.20 -20.79
C PHE A 270 9.87 -7.51 -21.67
N ASN A 271 9.82 -7.23 -22.97
CA ASN A 271 11.01 -7.29 -23.83
C ASN A 271 12.05 -6.23 -23.48
N TYR A 272 11.62 -5.11 -22.87
CA TYR A 272 12.48 -4.01 -22.44
C TYR A 272 12.80 -4.06 -20.94
N PHE A 273 12.37 -5.11 -20.25
CA PHE A 273 12.59 -5.32 -18.83
C PHE A 273 13.40 -6.60 -18.58
N SER A 274 14.16 -6.57 -17.50
CA SER A 274 14.88 -7.71 -16.96
C SER A 274 14.70 -7.76 -15.46
N PHE A 275 14.30 -8.92 -14.96
CA PHE A 275 14.24 -9.24 -13.55
C PHE A 275 15.54 -9.91 -13.15
N LYS A 276 16.07 -9.50 -12.01
CA LYS A 276 17.28 -10.04 -11.41
C LYS A 276 17.02 -10.51 -9.99
N PHE A 277 17.56 -11.67 -9.65
CA PHE A 277 17.47 -12.25 -8.31
C PHE A 277 18.82 -12.13 -7.60
N GLU A 278 18.86 -11.27 -6.60
CA GLU A 278 20.01 -11.05 -5.72
C GLU A 278 19.65 -11.51 -4.30
N ASP A 279 20.62 -11.75 -3.43
CA ASP A 279 20.38 -12.36 -2.12
C ASP A 279 19.24 -11.72 -1.32
N GLY A 280 18.07 -12.39 -1.29
CA GLY A 280 16.84 -11.92 -0.65
C GLY A 280 16.09 -10.80 -1.36
N LYS A 281 16.56 -10.31 -2.51
CA LYS A 281 16.03 -9.15 -3.23
C LYS A 281 15.74 -9.49 -4.69
N ILE A 282 14.66 -8.95 -5.23
CA ILE A 282 14.33 -9.01 -6.64
C ILE A 282 14.38 -7.60 -7.18
N THR A 283 15.12 -7.40 -8.27
CA THR A 283 15.24 -6.11 -8.94
C THR A 283 14.74 -6.25 -10.36
N ALA A 284 13.68 -5.53 -10.70
CA ALA A 284 13.18 -5.36 -12.06
C ALA A 284 13.71 -4.03 -12.62
N TYR A 285 14.43 -4.10 -13.72
CA TYR A 285 14.94 -2.91 -14.41
C TYR A 285 14.45 -2.90 -15.84
N GLY A 286 14.02 -1.74 -16.34
CA GLY A 286 13.68 -1.57 -17.74
C GLY A 286 13.80 -0.13 -18.22
N LYS A 287 14.04 0.00 -19.52
CA LYS A 287 14.20 1.30 -20.18
C LYS A 287 13.50 1.29 -21.53
N ARG A 288 12.64 2.28 -21.74
CA ARG A 288 11.91 2.48 -23.00
C ARG A 288 11.77 3.97 -23.26
N ASP A 289 12.18 4.38 -24.46
CA ASP A 289 12.20 5.78 -24.88
C ASP A 289 12.97 6.64 -23.86
N ASP A 290 12.34 7.67 -23.30
CA ASP A 290 12.92 8.58 -22.30
C ASP A 290 12.59 8.17 -20.84
N ILE A 291 12.10 6.95 -20.63
CA ILE A 291 11.68 6.44 -19.32
C ILE A 291 12.51 5.23 -18.92
N GLU A 292 13.11 5.33 -17.74
CA GLU A 292 13.90 4.31 -17.07
C GLU A 292 13.29 4.04 -15.70
N ILE A 293 12.93 2.79 -15.45
CA ILE A 293 12.28 2.35 -14.22
C ILE A 293 13.09 1.22 -13.61
N SER A 294 13.38 1.34 -12.32
CA SER A 294 13.94 0.27 -11.51
C SER A 294 13.04 0.05 -10.30
N VAL A 295 12.54 -1.16 -10.14
CA VAL A 295 11.76 -1.59 -8.99
C VAL A 295 12.59 -2.63 -8.25
N SER A 296 12.71 -2.51 -6.94
CA SER A 296 13.34 -3.56 -6.16
C SER A 296 12.55 -3.84 -4.90
N GLY A 297 12.59 -5.10 -4.46
CA GLY A 297 11.72 -5.57 -3.41
C GLY A 297 12.05 -6.96 -2.92
N HIS A 298 11.23 -7.47 -2.01
CA HIS A 298 11.37 -8.79 -1.43
C HIS A 298 10.03 -9.51 -1.30
N TYR A 299 10.09 -10.82 -1.16
CA TYR A 299 8.91 -11.64 -0.91
C TYR A 299 8.76 -11.94 0.59
N SER A 300 7.55 -11.79 1.11
CA SER A 300 7.18 -12.19 2.48
C SER A 300 6.11 -13.29 2.45
N LEU A 301 6.02 -14.08 3.53
CA LEU A 301 4.95 -15.06 3.69
C LEU A 301 3.74 -14.41 4.36
N ILE A 302 2.57 -14.57 3.76
CA ILE A 302 1.29 -14.17 4.34
C ILE A 302 0.49 -15.43 4.69
N GLU A 303 -0.03 -15.50 5.91
CA GLU A 303 -0.87 -16.60 6.37
C GLU A 303 -2.37 -16.31 6.19
N GLU A 304 -2.80 -15.08 6.48
CA GLU A 304 -4.20 -14.64 6.45
C GLU A 304 -4.36 -13.36 5.60
N PRO A 305 -5.52 -13.15 4.92
CA PRO A 305 -6.68 -14.04 4.84
C PRO A 305 -6.50 -15.19 3.85
N LYS A 306 -5.48 -15.13 2.99
CA LYS A 306 -5.14 -16.16 2.01
C LYS A 306 -3.66 -16.46 2.11
N ASN A 307 -3.33 -17.72 2.40
CA ASN A 307 -1.94 -18.14 2.44
C ASN A 307 -1.28 -17.96 1.07
N GLY A 308 -0.18 -17.23 1.04
CA GLY A 308 0.51 -16.84 -0.17
C GLY A 308 1.84 -16.18 0.13
N ILE A 309 2.55 -15.84 -0.92
CA ILE A 309 3.82 -15.13 -0.86
C ILE A 309 3.59 -13.77 -1.52
N MET A 310 3.71 -12.69 -0.76
CA MET A 310 3.44 -11.34 -1.24
C MET A 310 4.73 -10.60 -1.55
N PHE A 311 4.75 -9.88 -2.67
CA PHE A 311 5.87 -9.02 -3.02
C PHE A 311 5.70 -7.64 -2.38
N HIS A 312 6.76 -7.15 -1.74
CA HIS A 312 6.84 -5.79 -1.20
C HIS A 312 7.89 -4.99 -1.96
N VAL A 313 7.56 -3.76 -2.32
CA VAL A 313 8.40 -2.82 -3.03
C VAL A 313 9.25 -2.03 -2.03
N ASP A 314 10.53 -2.38 -1.94
CA ASP A 314 11.48 -1.69 -1.09
C ASP A 314 11.91 -0.35 -1.68
N GLU A 315 12.09 -0.29 -2.99
CA GLU A 315 12.60 0.89 -3.68
C GLU A 315 12.05 0.97 -5.10
N LEU A 316 11.67 2.18 -5.50
CA LEU A 316 11.16 2.46 -6.83
C LEU A 316 11.88 3.70 -7.35
N VAL A 317 12.62 3.55 -8.45
CA VAL A 317 13.42 4.61 -9.05
C VAL A 317 12.89 4.90 -10.45
N PHE A 318 12.64 6.17 -10.73
CA PHE A 318 12.16 6.67 -12.01
C PHE A 318 13.15 7.71 -12.56
N ASN A 319 13.74 7.43 -13.73
CA ASN A 319 14.75 8.29 -14.36
C ASN A 319 15.89 8.71 -13.42
N GLY A 320 16.28 7.80 -12.52
CA GLY A 320 17.30 8.05 -11.50
C GLY A 320 16.81 8.77 -10.24
N PHE A 321 15.53 9.12 -10.14
CA PHE A 321 14.93 9.72 -8.95
C PHE A 321 14.17 8.68 -8.13
N THR A 322 14.49 8.59 -6.85
CA THR A 322 13.81 7.69 -5.91
C THR A 322 12.43 8.23 -5.59
N LEU A 323 11.41 7.40 -5.77
CA LEU A 323 10.03 7.74 -5.46
C LEU A 323 9.73 7.53 -3.97
N PRO A 324 8.81 8.31 -3.39
CA PRO A 324 8.46 8.18 -1.99
C PRO A 324 7.76 6.84 -1.69
N ASP A 325 7.75 6.50 -0.40
CA ASP A 325 7.00 5.40 0.19
C ASP A 325 5.50 5.44 -0.12
N THR A 326 4.89 6.63 -0.24
CA THR A 326 3.47 6.78 -0.57
C THR A 326 3.16 6.22 -1.96
N THR A 327 3.99 6.49 -2.96
CA THR A 327 3.82 5.94 -4.32
C THR A 327 4.02 4.42 -4.32
N ARG A 328 5.02 3.91 -3.57
CA ARG A 328 5.25 2.46 -3.46
C ARG A 328 4.07 1.73 -2.83
N ALA A 329 3.58 2.25 -1.70
CA ALA A 329 2.43 1.69 -1.00
C ALA A 329 1.16 1.72 -1.87
N ALA A 330 0.93 2.81 -2.61
CA ALA A 330 -0.22 2.90 -3.52
C ALA A 330 -0.15 1.86 -4.65
N LEU A 331 1.03 1.58 -5.19
CA LEU A 331 1.20 0.57 -6.23
C LEU A 331 1.04 -0.86 -5.70
N GLU A 332 1.54 -1.15 -4.49
CA GLU A 332 1.33 -2.45 -3.82
C GLU A 332 -0.14 -2.71 -3.51
N GLU A 333 -0.89 -1.68 -3.11
CA GLU A 333 -2.31 -1.76 -2.83
C GLU A 333 -3.15 -1.96 -4.10
N GLU A 334 -2.78 -1.27 -5.19
CA GLU A 334 -3.51 -1.33 -6.45
C GLU A 334 -3.26 -2.64 -7.23
N PHE A 335 -2.04 -3.19 -7.15
CA PHE A 335 -1.60 -4.31 -7.98
C PHE A 335 -1.11 -5.49 -7.14
N ASP A 336 -1.88 -6.58 -7.16
CA ASP A 336 -1.50 -7.83 -6.48
C ASP A 336 -0.37 -8.51 -7.25
N LEU A 337 0.83 -8.46 -6.67
CA LEU A 337 2.05 -9.12 -7.16
C LEU A 337 2.35 -10.41 -6.39
N GLY A 338 1.38 -10.90 -5.61
CA GLY A 338 1.49 -12.09 -4.81
C GLY A 338 1.39 -13.39 -5.62
N PHE A 339 1.96 -14.45 -5.05
CA PHE A 339 1.84 -15.82 -5.52
C PHE A 339 1.04 -16.63 -4.50
N TYR A 340 -0.07 -17.23 -4.94
CA TYR A 340 -0.96 -18.00 -4.07
C TYR A 340 -0.95 -19.48 -4.47
N PRO A 341 -0.27 -20.36 -3.71
CA PRO A 341 -0.21 -21.79 -4.01
C PRO A 341 -1.58 -22.47 -4.06
N GLY A 342 -2.57 -21.93 -3.34
CA GLY A 342 -3.95 -22.39 -3.38
C GLY A 342 -4.59 -22.36 -4.77
N LEU A 343 -4.10 -21.50 -5.68
CA LEU A 343 -4.54 -21.43 -7.08
C LEU A 343 -4.02 -22.62 -7.90
N ILE A 344 -2.90 -23.22 -7.50
CA ILE A 344 -2.44 -24.49 -8.08
C ILE A 344 -3.35 -25.61 -7.61
N THR A 345 -3.53 -25.72 -6.30
CA THR A 345 -4.48 -26.64 -5.68
C THR A 345 -4.75 -26.23 -4.23
N SER A 346 -6.00 -26.40 -3.79
CA SER A 346 -6.52 -25.84 -2.53
C SER A 346 -5.85 -26.38 -1.26
N PHE A 347 -5.16 -27.53 -1.34
CA PHE A 347 -4.47 -28.12 -0.20
C PHE A 347 -3.01 -27.64 -0.06
N LEU A 348 -2.47 -26.85 -0.99
CA LEU A 348 -1.10 -26.35 -0.87
C LEU A 348 -1.05 -25.06 -0.06
N LYS A 349 -0.12 -25.03 0.91
CA LYS A 349 0.28 -23.83 1.63
C LYS A 349 1.75 -23.53 1.43
N ALA A 350 2.09 -22.25 1.26
CA ALA A 350 3.45 -21.75 1.33
C ALA A 350 3.95 -21.76 2.77
N ASN A 351 5.16 -22.28 2.95
CA ASN A 351 5.85 -22.35 4.24
C ASN A 351 7.05 -21.40 4.30
N SER A 352 7.73 -21.21 3.16
CA SER A 352 8.88 -20.30 3.08
C SER A 352 9.16 -19.91 1.64
N VAL A 353 9.68 -18.69 1.48
CA VAL A 353 10.25 -18.17 0.25
C VAL A 353 11.71 -17.83 0.46
N THR A 354 12.56 -18.07 -0.54
CA THR A 354 13.97 -17.69 -0.51
C THR A 354 14.41 -17.32 -1.91
N VAL A 355 15.10 -16.20 -2.05
CA VAL A 355 15.69 -15.72 -3.31
C VAL A 355 17.20 -15.74 -3.15
N LYS A 356 17.90 -16.57 -3.93
CA LYS A 356 19.37 -16.70 -3.88
C LYS A 356 19.92 -17.17 -5.22
N ASP A 357 21.12 -16.71 -5.55
CA ASP A 357 21.93 -17.22 -6.67
C ASP A 357 21.16 -17.28 -8.02
N GLY A 358 20.33 -16.28 -8.34
CA GLY A 358 19.55 -16.29 -9.59
C GLY A 358 18.30 -17.18 -9.56
N GLU A 359 17.90 -17.69 -8.39
CA GLU A 359 16.77 -18.63 -8.23
C GLU A 359 15.79 -18.20 -7.12
N LEU A 360 14.50 -18.22 -7.42
CA LEU A 360 13.41 -18.12 -6.45
C LEU A 360 13.00 -19.52 -6.03
N THR A 361 13.24 -19.87 -4.76
CA THR A 361 12.84 -21.14 -4.15
C THR A 361 11.65 -20.94 -3.22
N ILE A 362 10.57 -21.67 -3.49
CA ILE A 362 9.35 -21.68 -2.67
C ILE A 362 9.13 -23.08 -2.12
N LYS A 363 9.03 -23.21 -0.79
CA LYS A 363 8.67 -24.48 -0.14
C LYS A 363 7.21 -24.47 0.24
N LEU A 364 6.50 -25.50 -0.18
CA LEU A 364 5.09 -25.70 0.08
C LEU A 364 4.86 -26.99 0.89
N SER A 365 3.77 -27.03 1.62
CA SER A 365 3.28 -28.25 2.27
C SER A 365 1.80 -28.47 2.02
N VAL A 366 1.37 -29.71 2.19
CA VAL A 366 -0.05 -30.08 2.15
C VAL A 366 -0.69 -29.70 3.49
N SER A 367 -1.69 -28.83 3.46
CA SER A 367 -2.64 -28.64 4.56
C SER A 367 -3.78 -29.64 4.42
N LEU A 368 -3.97 -30.45 5.46
CA LEU A 368 -5.10 -31.37 5.64
C LEU A 368 -6.37 -30.63 6.08
#